data_AF-A0A6G3S6M6-F1
#
_entry.id   AF-A0A6G3S6M6-F1
#
_cell.length_a   1.000
_cell.length_b   1.000
_cell.length_c   1.000
_cell.angle_alpha   90.00
_cell.angle_beta   90.00
_cell.angle_gamma   90.00
#
_symmetry.space_group_name_H-M   'P 1'
#
loop_
_entity.id
_entity.type
_entity.pdbx_description
1 polymer ?
#
loop_
_entity_poly.entity_id
_entity_poly.type
_entity_poly.pdbx_seq_one_letter_code
_entity_poly.pdbx_strand_id
1 'polypeptide(L)'
;MASTEIESWVLDTCRELGLLVDEVGDDFFGGGGNSLTAVRLIAKAEDRFGEDSLTPDDLFERSTLREIAATIRASLDRSPVLD
;
A
#
# COMPACT_ATOMS: atom_id res chain seq x y z
N MET A 1 5.49 0.98 16.20
CA MET A 1 4.04 1.26 16.30
C MET A 1 3.51 1.69 14.93
N ALA A 2 4.00 2.79 14.34
CA ALA A 2 3.54 3.25 13.03
C ALA A 2 3.59 2.24 11.86
N SER A 3 4.64 1.40 11.76
CA SER A 3 4.69 0.36 10.70
C SER A 3 3.54 -0.64 10.78
N THR A 4 3.14 -1.03 11.99
CA THR A 4 2.05 -1.99 12.18
C THR A 4 0.69 -1.39 11.82
N GLU A 5 0.53 -0.08 11.97
CA GLU A 5 -0.71 0.63 11.59
C GLU A 5 -0.87 0.71 10.06
N ILE A 6 0.21 1.00 9.33
CA ILE A 6 0.19 1.02 7.86
C ILE A 6 0.01 -0.41 7.33
N GLU A 7 0.71 -1.39 7.91
CA GLU A 7 0.54 -2.81 7.58
C GLU A 7 -0.91 -3.28 7.73
N SER A 8 -1.57 -2.97 8.85
CA SER A 8 -3.00 -3.29 9.04
C SER A 8 -3.85 -2.59 7.99
N TRP A 9 -3.62 -1.30 7.75
CA TRP A 9 -4.38 -0.54 6.75
C TRP A 9 -4.25 -1.14 5.34
N VAL A 10 -3.04 -1.54 4.93
CA VAL A 10 -2.82 -2.17 3.62
C VAL A 10 -3.59 -3.49 3.55
N LEU A 11 -3.49 -4.34 4.58
CA LEU A 11 -4.18 -5.63 4.64
C LEU A 11 -5.70 -5.47 4.58
N ASP A 12 -6.27 -4.59 5.39
CA ASP A 12 -7.71 -4.33 5.42
C ASP A 12 -8.20 -3.73 4.09
N THR A 13 -7.45 -2.79 3.51
CA THR A 13 -7.78 -2.20 2.20
C THR A 13 -7.75 -3.24 1.09
N CYS A 14 -6.77 -4.16 1.09
CA CYS A 14 -6.72 -5.23 0.10
C CYS A 14 -7.94 -6.15 0.20
N ARG A 15 -8.37 -6.50 1.42
CA ARG A 15 -9.59 -7.29 1.65
C ARG A 15 -10.85 -6.57 1.18
N GLU A 16 -10.97 -5.26 1.46
CA GLU A 16 -12.07 -4.42 0.96
C GLU A 16 -12.12 -4.39 -0.57
N LEU A 17 -10.96 -4.44 -1.23
CA LEU A 17 -10.83 -4.49 -2.69
C LEU A 17 -11.08 -5.88 -3.27
N GLY A 18 -11.31 -6.90 -2.43
CA GLY A 18 -11.64 -8.26 -2.81
C GLY A 18 -10.44 -9.17 -3.03
N LEU A 19 -9.26 -8.80 -2.53
CA LEU A 19 -8.07 -9.66 -2.60
C LEU A 19 -8.11 -10.73 -1.51
N LEU A 20 -7.61 -11.92 -1.85
CA LEU A 20 -7.47 -13.06 -0.95
C LEU A 20 -6.12 -12.98 -0.23
N VAL A 21 -6.09 -12.22 0.85
CA VAL A 21 -4.89 -12.01 1.69
C VAL A 21 -5.24 -12.17 3.17
N ASP A 22 -4.43 -12.94 3.88
CA ASP A 22 -4.58 -13.32 5.28
C ASP A 22 -3.56 -12.62 6.19
N GLU A 23 -2.35 -12.39 5.68
CA GLU A 23 -1.26 -11.77 6.43
C GLU A 23 -0.46 -10.76 5.61
N VAL A 24 0.36 -9.96 6.29
CA VAL A 24 1.18 -8.92 5.65
C VAL A 24 2.31 -9.50 4.78
N GLY A 25 2.59 -10.80 4.90
CA GLY A 25 3.53 -11.51 4.05
C GLY A 25 2.96 -11.89 2.67
N ASP A 26 1.64 -11.77 2.49
CA ASP A 26 1.01 -12.12 1.23
C ASP A 26 1.35 -11.13 0.11
N ASP A 27 1.32 -11.64 -1.11
CA ASP A 27 1.55 -10.87 -2.31
C ASP A 27 0.25 -10.29 -2.85
N PHE A 28 0.25 -9.00 -3.19
CA PHE A 28 -0.89 -8.29 -3.74
C PHE A 28 -1.43 -8.95 -5.02
N PHE A 29 -0.54 -9.32 -5.95
CA PHE A 29 -0.94 -9.97 -7.20
C PHE A 29 -1.25 -11.45 -7.00
N GLY A 30 -0.54 -12.13 -6.10
CA GLY A 30 -0.84 -13.49 -5.63
C GLY A 30 -2.24 -13.62 -5.02
N GLY A 31 -2.69 -12.58 -4.31
CA GLY A 31 -4.05 -12.47 -3.75
C GLY A 31 -5.14 -12.11 -4.77
N GLY A 32 -4.82 -12.00 -6.06
CA GLY A 32 -5.77 -11.65 -7.12
C GLY A 32 -5.80 -10.17 -7.51
N GLY A 33 -4.83 -9.38 -7.03
CA GLY A 33 -4.64 -8.00 -7.43
C GLY A 33 -4.39 -7.84 -8.93
N ASN A 34 -4.89 -6.75 -9.50
CA ASN A 34 -4.77 -6.40 -10.91
C ASN A 34 -4.70 -4.88 -11.07
N SER A 35 -4.67 -4.38 -12.32
CA SER A 35 -4.57 -2.95 -12.60
C SER A 35 -5.68 -2.12 -11.94
N LEU A 36 -6.92 -2.62 -11.90
CA LEU A 36 -8.04 -1.87 -11.31
C LEU A 36 -7.91 -1.80 -9.79
N THR A 37 -7.57 -2.91 -9.12
CA THR A 37 -7.38 -2.90 -7.67
C THR A 37 -6.10 -2.13 -7.29
N ALA A 38 -5.07 -2.15 -8.13
CA ALA A 38 -3.84 -1.37 -7.94
C ALA A 38 -4.14 0.14 -7.95
N VAL A 39 -4.84 0.62 -8.97
CA VAL A 39 -5.25 2.03 -9.06
C VAL A 39 -6.11 2.44 -7.85
N ARG A 40 -7.01 1.56 -7.39
CA ARG A 40 -7.84 1.84 -6.21
C ARG A 40 -7.05 1.85 -4.91
N LEU A 41 -6.08 0.95 -4.74
CA LEU A 41 -5.20 0.92 -3.57
C LEU A 41 -4.36 2.20 -3.53
N ILE A 42 -3.77 2.60 -4.66
CA ILE A 42 -2.98 3.82 -4.81
C ILE A 42 -3.81 5.04 -4.45
N ALA A 43 -5.00 5.21 -5.04
CA ALA A 43 -5.87 6.34 -4.74
C ALA A 43 -6.28 6.42 -3.25
N LYS A 44 -6.53 5.27 -2.62
CA LYS A 44 -6.80 5.20 -1.18
C LYS A 44 -5.57 5.53 -0.32
N ALA A 45 -4.37 5.16 -0.79
CA ALA A 45 -3.12 5.50 -0.12
C ALA A 45 -2.86 7.01 -0.21
N GLU A 46 -3.07 7.60 -1.38
CA GLU A 46 -2.94 9.05 -1.61
C GLU A 46 -3.87 9.86 -0.71
N ASP A 47 -5.15 9.48 -0.64
CA ASP A 47 -6.15 10.14 0.22
C ASP A 47 -5.76 10.10 1.72
N ARG A 48 -5.10 9.02 2.16
CA ARG A 48 -4.78 8.81 3.58
C ARG A 48 -3.39 9.31 3.99
N PHE A 49 -2.39 9.14 3.13
CA PHE A 49 -0.98 9.32 3.46
C PHE A 49 -0.32 10.43 2.63
N GLY A 50 -1.03 11.03 1.69
CA GLY A 50 -0.52 12.09 0.82
C GLY A 50 -0.17 11.60 -0.58
N GLU A 51 -0.07 12.55 -1.50
CA GLU A 51 0.32 12.34 -2.89
C GLU A 51 1.64 11.58 -2.99
N ASP A 52 1.77 10.72 -4.01
CA ASP A 52 2.96 9.88 -4.24
C ASP A 52 3.35 8.99 -3.04
N SER A 53 2.41 8.67 -2.15
CA SER A 53 2.65 7.72 -1.05
C SER A 53 2.86 6.28 -1.53
N LEU A 54 2.30 5.93 -2.69
CA LEU A 54 2.48 4.63 -3.35
C LEU A 54 2.34 4.80 -4.86
N THR A 55 3.36 4.43 -5.64
CA THR A 55 3.29 4.48 -7.11
C THR A 55 2.98 3.12 -7.72
N PRO A 56 2.52 3.06 -8.98
CA PRO A 56 2.39 1.79 -9.69
C PRO A 56 3.70 1.01 -9.76
N ASP A 57 4.82 1.71 -9.98
CA ASP A 57 6.15 1.10 -10.11
C ASP A 57 6.56 0.43 -8.78
N ASP A 58 6.36 1.13 -7.65
CA ASP A 58 6.56 0.57 -6.32
C ASP A 58 5.72 -0.69 -6.12
N LEU A 59 4.44 -0.67 -6.50
CA LEU A 59 3.54 -1.80 -6.32
C LEU A 59 4.01 -3.03 -7.11
N PHE A 60 4.54 -2.84 -8.33
CA PHE A 60 5.05 -3.92 -9.16
C PHE A 60 6.40 -4.46 -8.68
N GLU A 61 7.30 -3.60 -8.19
CA GLU A 61 8.61 -4.04 -7.67
C GLU A 61 8.52 -4.63 -6.26
N ARG A 62 7.54 -4.20 -5.46
CA ARG A 62 7.41 -4.45 -4.02
C ARG A 62 5.99 -4.90 -3.67
N SER A 63 5.57 -6.01 -4.24
CA SER A 63 4.18 -6.45 -4.24
C SER A 63 3.70 -7.13 -2.95
N THR A 64 4.59 -7.46 -1.99
CA THR A 64 4.15 -7.98 -0.70
C THR A 64 3.52 -6.87 0.15
N LEU A 65 2.47 -7.17 0.90
CA LEU A 65 1.75 -6.14 1.68
C LEU A 65 2.66 -5.43 2.71
N ARG A 66 3.64 -6.16 3.27
CA ARG A 66 4.68 -5.61 4.15
C ARG A 66 5.56 -4.60 3.42
N GLU A 67 5.98 -4.89 2.20
CA GLU A 67 6.82 -3.98 1.44
C GLU A 67 6.03 -2.76 0.96
N ILE A 68 4.77 -2.94 0.53
CA ILE A 68 3.86 -1.83 0.22
C ILE A 68 3.75 -0.88 1.43
N ALA A 69 3.53 -1.42 2.63
CA ALA A 69 3.47 -0.62 3.84
C ALA A 69 4.79 0.09 4.15
N ALA A 70 5.93 -0.56 3.87
CA ALA A 70 7.25 0.05 4.03
C ALA A 70 7.49 1.19 3.02
N THR A 71 7.03 1.07 1.78
CA THR A 71 7.08 2.13 0.76
C THR A 71 6.28 3.34 1.19
N ILE A 72 5.03 3.14 1.63
CA ILE A 72 4.17 4.22 2.13
C ILE A 72 4.84 4.95 3.29
N ARG A 73 5.39 4.19 4.25
CA ARG A 73 6.11 4.77 5.37
C ARG A 73 7.32 5.61 4.93
N ALA A 74 8.13 5.07 4.01
CA ALA A 74 9.29 5.78 3.49
C ALA A 74 8.90 7.07 2.77
N SER A 75 7.73 7.12 2.12
CA SER A 75 7.22 8.34 1.50
C SER A 75 6.88 9.42 2.54
N LEU A 76 6.23 9.02 3.65
CA LEU A 76 5.94 9.93 4.77
C LEU A 76 7.21 10.52 5.40
N ASP A 77 8.29 9.75 5.48
CA ASP A 77 9.59 10.21 6.00
C ASP A 77 10.32 11.14 4.99
N ARG A 78 9.97 11.08 3.70
CA ARG A 78 10.61 11.84 2.60
C ARG A 78 9.95 13.18 2.29
N SER A 79 8.72 13.43 2.75
CA SER A 79 8.07 14.74 2.57
C SER A 79 8.44 15.68 3.72
N PRO A 80 9.46 16.55 3.59
CA PRO A 80 9.47 17.76 4.38
C PRO A 80 8.27 18.58 3.93
N VAL A 81 7.48 19.05 4.90
CA VAL A 81 6.42 20.03 4.68
C VAL A 81 6.97 21.15 3.78
N LEU A 82 6.48 21.25 2.54
CA LEU A 82 6.63 22.47 1.76
C LEU A 82 5.60 23.46 2.31
N ASP A 83 6.11 24.50 2.96
CA ASP A 83 5.38 25.69 3.45
C ASP A 83 4.59 26.36 2.31
#